data_AF-A0AAJ6IRX3-F1
#
_entry.id   AF-A0AAJ6IRX3-F1
#
_cell.length_a   1.000
_cell.length_b   1.000
_cell.length_c   1.000
_cell.angle_alpha   90.00
_cell.angle_beta   90.00
_cell.angle_gamma   90.00
#
_symmetry.space_group_name_H-M   'P 1'
#
loop_
_entity.id
_entity.type
_entity.pdbx_description
1 polymer ?
#
loop_
_entity_poly.entity_id
_entity_poly.type
_entity_poly.pdbx_seq_one_letter_code
_entity_poly.pdbx_strand_id
1 'polypeptide(L)'
;MEDFKGTKGNWSYSKETGTIRGDGGLLAELLINGSEDDNGALMAAAPDLLEALQLTEKAMAEGRNVTYPEWYGVINKARAAIHKALGKE
;
A
#
# COMPACT_ATOMS: atom_id res chain seq x y z
N MET A 1 -6.61 5.53 -14.63
CA MET A 1 -6.05 5.68 -13.28
C MET A 1 -5.07 6.83 -13.33
N GLU A 2 -5.07 7.68 -12.30
CA GLU A 2 -4.11 8.77 -12.21
C GLU A 2 -2.80 8.25 -11.59
N ASP A 3 -1.67 8.65 -12.17
CA ASP A 3 -0.36 8.27 -11.65
C ASP A 3 -0.07 8.97 -10.31
N PHE A 4 0.38 8.19 -9.34
CA PHE A 4 0.91 8.74 -8.10
C PHE A 4 2.19 9.54 -8.37
N LYS A 5 2.19 10.82 -7.97
CA LYS A 5 3.31 11.76 -8.19
C LYS A 5 4.40 11.70 -7.11
N GLY A 6 4.16 10.97 -6.01
CA GLY A 6 5.16 10.79 -4.94
C GLY A 6 6.23 9.77 -5.30
N THR A 7 7.06 9.39 -4.32
CA THR A 7 8.12 8.41 -4.53
C THR A 7 7.53 7.07 -4.93
N LYS A 8 7.86 6.62 -6.13
CA LYS A 8 7.44 5.33 -6.67
C LYS A 8 8.25 4.19 -6.04
N GLY A 9 7.77 2.97 -6.23
CA GLY A 9 8.44 1.75 -5.79
C GLY A 9 7.95 1.24 -4.44
N ASN A 10 8.57 0.17 -3.97
CA ASN A 10 8.17 -0.50 -2.74
C ASN A 10 8.64 0.30 -1.54
N TRP A 11 7.70 0.66 -0.67
CA TRP A 11 8.05 1.27 0.61
C TRP A 11 8.08 0.18 1.69
N SER A 12 9.05 0.28 2.58
CA SER A 12 9.18 -0.59 3.76
C SER A 12 9.37 0.24 5.01
N TYR A 13 8.83 -0.28 6.12
CA TYR A 13 9.02 0.31 7.44
C TYR A 13 10.03 -0.52 8.24
N SER A 14 10.97 0.18 8.88
CA SER A 14 11.96 -0.41 9.78
C SER A 14 11.61 -0.07 11.22
N LYS A 15 11.23 -1.09 12.00
CA LYS A 15 10.96 -0.98 13.44
C LYS A 15 12.20 -0.55 14.23
N GLU A 16 13.38 -1.01 13.80
CA GLU A 16 14.66 -0.73 14.48
C GLU A 16 15.02 0.75 14.44
N THR A 17 14.69 1.42 13.34
CA THR A 17 15.07 2.82 13.10
C THR A 17 13.88 3.77 13.12
N GLY A 18 12.64 3.27 13.18
CA GLY A 18 11.44 4.09 13.06
C GLY A 18 11.31 4.80 11.71
N THR A 19 11.88 4.24 10.64
CA THR A 19 11.95 4.91 9.33
C THR A 19 11.17 4.18 8.23
N ILE A 20 10.59 4.95 7.32
CA ILE A 20 10.07 4.47 6.04
C ILE A 20 11.11 4.73 4.96
N ARG A 21 11.40 3.69 4.16
CA ARG A 21 12.37 3.75 3.07
C ARG A 21 11.74 3.24 1.78
N GLY A 22 12.21 3.77 0.66
CA GLY A 22 11.94 3.23 -0.67
C GLY A 22 13.23 3.02 -1.44
N ASP A 23 13.12 2.69 -2.73
CA ASP A 23 14.28 2.40 -3.58
C ASP A 23 15.31 3.55 -3.65
N GLY A 24 14.85 4.79 -3.48
CA GLY A 24 15.68 5.99 -3.46
C GLY A 24 16.25 6.39 -2.09
N GLY A 25 15.99 5.62 -1.03
CA GLY A 25 16.48 5.89 0.33
C GLY A 25 15.39 6.27 1.33
N LEU A 26 15.75 7.13 2.30
CA LEU A 26 14.86 7.54 3.39
C LEU A 26 13.70 8.40 2.85
N LEU A 27 12.47 8.04 3.22
CA LEU A 27 11.25 8.76 2.84
C LEU A 27 10.66 9.53 4.01
N ALA A 28 10.60 8.89 5.18
CA ALA A 28 10.06 9.49 6.40
C ALA A 28 10.69 8.85 7.65
N GLU A 29 10.69 9.59 8.73
CA GLU A 29 11.06 9.14 10.08
C GLU A 29 9.89 9.41 11.01
N LEU A 30 9.54 8.42 11.82
CA LEU A 30 8.42 8.50 12.75
C LEU A 30 8.95 8.85 14.14
N LEU A 31 8.29 9.81 14.79
CA LEU A 31 8.55 10.12 16.18
C LEU A 31 7.93 9.03 17.07
N ILE A 32 8.70 8.53 18.04
CA ILE A 32 8.25 7.52 19.00
C ILE A 32 7.04 8.05 19.76
N ASN A 33 5.91 7.36 19.64
CA ASN A 33 4.65 7.78 20.25
C ASN A 33 3.85 6.60 20.88
N GLY A 34 4.42 5.39 20.89
CA GLY A 34 3.77 4.18 21.39
C GLY A 34 2.90 3.47 20.35
N SER A 35 2.83 3.98 19.12
CA SER A 35 2.10 3.40 17.99
C SER A 35 2.86 3.59 16.67
N GLU A 36 4.15 3.95 16.73
CA GLU A 36 4.99 4.22 15.56
C GLU A 36 5.06 3.01 14.61
N ASP A 37 5.02 1.79 15.14
CA ASP A 37 5.08 0.58 14.34
C ASP A 37 3.87 0.39 13.43
N ASP A 38 2.67 0.51 13.99
CA ASP A 38 1.43 0.36 13.24
C ASP A 38 1.24 1.51 12.24
N ASN A 39 1.61 2.73 12.65
CA ASN A 39 1.61 3.90 11.78
C ASN A 39 2.61 3.73 10.62
N GLY A 40 3.80 3.23 10.93
CA GLY A 40 4.86 2.97 9.97
C GLY A 40 4.44 1.94 8.93
N ALA A 41 3.84 0.82 9.37
CA ALA A 41 3.30 -0.20 8.48
C ALA A 41 2.21 0.36 7.55
N LEU A 42 1.25 1.12 8.09
CA LEU A 42 0.20 1.76 7.30
C LEU A 42 0.77 2.72 6.25
N MET A 43 1.71 3.58 6.65
CA MET A 43 2.34 4.54 5.74
C MET A 43 3.20 3.86 4.68
N ALA A 44 3.93 2.79 5.02
CA ALA A 44 4.71 2.00 4.06
C ALA A 44 3.81 1.22 3.08
N ALA A 45 2.55 0.93 3.44
CA ALA A 45 1.58 0.32 2.54
C ALA A 45 0.84 1.35 1.67
N ALA A 46 1.03 2.66 1.88
CA ALA A 46 0.23 3.69 1.21
C ALA A 46 0.26 3.62 -0.34
N PRO A 47 1.41 3.38 -1.01
CA PRO A 47 1.43 3.22 -2.46
C PRO A 47 0.62 2.00 -2.93
N ASP A 48 0.78 0.85 -2.26
CA ASP A 48 0.06 -0.39 -2.58
C ASP A 48 -1.44 -0.25 -2.35
N LEU A 49 -1.83 0.43 -1.26
CA LEU A 49 -3.23 0.72 -0.93
C LEU A 49 -3.86 1.65 -1.98
N LEU A 50 -3.15 2.68 -2.43
CA LEU A 50 -3.65 3.58 -3.47
C LEU A 50 -3.85 2.84 -4.79
N GLU A 51 -2.88 2.03 -5.22
CA GLU A 51 -3.00 1.21 -6.43
C GLU A 51 -4.20 0.25 -6.32
N ALA A 52 -4.31 -0.47 -5.19
CA ALA A 52 -5.41 -1.40 -4.96
C ALA A 52 -6.78 -0.71 -4.98
N LEU A 53 -6.89 0.49 -4.41
CA LEU A 53 -8.14 1.27 -4.42
C LEU A 53 -8.51 1.74 -5.82
N GLN A 54 -7.54 2.22 -6.61
CA GLN A 54 -7.77 2.61 -8.00
C GLN A 54 -8.22 1.43 -8.87
N LEU A 55 -7.61 0.26 -8.68
CA LEU A 55 -8.01 -0.96 -9.37
C LEU A 55 -9.41 -1.43 -8.93
N THR A 56 -9.73 -1.30 -7.64
CA THR A 56 -11.05 -1.66 -7.11
C THR A 56 -12.14 -0.73 -7.63
N GLU A 57 -11.87 0.57 -7.69
CA GLU A 57 -12.78 1.58 -8.26
C GLU A 57 -13.07 1.29 -9.75
N LYS A 58 -12.02 1.03 -10.55
CA LYS A 58 -12.16 0.60 -11.95
C LYS A 58 -13.02 -0.64 -12.10
N ALA A 59 -12.73 -1.70 -11.33
CA ALA A 59 -13.48 -2.96 -11.40
C ALA A 59 -14.95 -2.78 -10.99
N MET A 60 -15.22 -1.97 -9.97
CA MET A 60 -16.61 -1.67 -9.57
C MET A 60 -17.36 -0.87 -10.63
N ALA A 61 -16.70 0.07 -11.31
CA ALA A 61 -17.28 0.83 -12.41
C ALA A 61 -17.60 -0.05 -13.64
N GLU A 62 -16.75 -1.03 -13.94
CA GLU A 62 -16.95 -1.98 -15.04
C GLU A 62 -18.01 -3.07 -14.72
N GLY A 63 -18.22 -3.36 -13.43
CA GLY A 63 -19.31 -4.21 -12.94
C GLY A 63 -19.29 -5.61 -13.56
N ARG A 64 -20.37 -5.97 -14.28
CA ARG A 64 -20.52 -7.30 -14.91
C ARG A 64 -19.55 -7.54 -16.07
N ASN A 65 -18.86 -6.51 -16.54
CA ASN A 65 -17.88 -6.64 -17.63
C ASN A 65 -16.49 -7.09 -17.14
N VAL A 66 -16.25 -7.10 -15.82
CA VAL A 66 -14.99 -7.58 -15.26
C VAL A 66 -14.92 -9.09 -15.36
N THR A 67 -13.84 -9.60 -15.95
CA THR A 67 -13.60 -11.05 -16.04
C THR A 67 -13.22 -11.62 -14.67
N TYR A 68 -13.49 -12.90 -14.43
CA TYR A 68 -13.09 -13.54 -13.17
C TYR A 68 -11.58 -13.42 -12.86
N PRO A 69 -10.65 -13.63 -13.83
CA PRO A 69 -9.23 -13.44 -13.56
C PRO A 69 -8.86 -12.00 -13.17
N GLU A 70 -9.48 -11.00 -13.80
CA GLU A 70 -9.26 -9.58 -13.47
C GLU A 70 -9.78 -9.28 -12.06
N TRP A 71 -11.02 -9.66 -11.76
CA TRP A 71 -11.61 -9.50 -10.43
C TRP A 71 -10.77 -10.18 -9.35
N TYR A 72 -10.33 -11.42 -9.59
CA TYR A 72 -9.50 -12.17 -8.65
C TYR A 72 -8.15 -11.49 -8.41
N GLY A 73 -7.53 -10.94 -9.46
CA GLY A 73 -6.29 -10.15 -9.37
C GLY A 73 -6.46 -8.90 -8.51
N VAL A 74 -7.54 -8.14 -8.73
CA VAL A 74 -7.88 -6.94 -7.94
C VAL A 74 -8.06 -7.27 -6.46
N ILE A 75 -8.83 -8.31 -6.14
CA ILE A 75 -9.06 -8.75 -4.76
C ILE A 75 -7.77 -9.18 -4.07
N ASN A 76 -6.89 -9.91 -4.76
CA ASN A 76 -5.63 -10.34 -4.18
C ASN A 76 -4.65 -9.17 -3.94
N LYS A 77 -4.58 -8.20 -4.86
CA LYS A 77 -3.81 -6.97 -4.64
C LYS A 77 -4.33 -6.19 -3.43
N ALA A 78 -5.65 -6.04 -3.32
CA ALA A 78 -6.26 -5.37 -2.17
C ALA A 78 -5.95 -6.11 -0.85
N ARG A 79 -6.05 -7.45 -0.83
CA ARG A 79 -5.69 -8.26 0.35
C ARG A 79 -4.24 -8.08 0.75
N ALA A 80 -3.31 -8.14 -0.21
CA ALA A 80 -1.89 -7.97 0.05
C ALA A 80 -1.58 -6.58 0.63
N ALA A 81 -2.14 -5.51 0.03
CA ALA A 81 -1.96 -4.15 0.52
C ALA A 81 -2.54 -3.96 1.93
N ILE A 82 -3.71 -4.53 2.22
CA ILE A 82 -4.34 -4.49 3.55
C ILE A 82 -3.50 -5.27 4.57
N HIS A 83 -2.99 -6.45 4.23
CA HIS A 83 -2.14 -7.23 5.13
C HIS A 83 -0.87 -6.46 5.49
N LYS A 84 -0.19 -5.88 4.49
CA LYS A 84 0.97 -5.01 4.70
C LYS A 84 0.63 -3.82 5.61
N ALA A 85 -0.49 -3.14 5.36
CA ALA A 85 -0.94 -2.00 6.16
C ALA A 85 -1.25 -2.36 7.63
N LEU A 86 -1.67 -3.60 7.88
CA LEU A 86 -1.91 -4.14 9.22
C LEU A 86 -0.65 -4.73 9.87
N GLY A 87 0.52 -4.57 9.25
CA GLY A 87 1.78 -5.13 9.75
C GLY A 87 1.84 -6.66 9.70
N LYS A 88 1.02 -7.28 8.85
CA LYS A 88 0.95 -8.74 8.64
C LYS A 88 1.67 -9.04 7.32
N GLU A 89 2.97 -9.31 7.38
CA GLU A 89 3.69 -9.94 6.27
C GLU A 89 3.56 -11.47 6.35
#